data_AF-L8X0A9-F1
#
_entry.id   AF-L8X0A9-F1
#
_cell.length_a   1.000
_cell.length_b   1.000
_cell.length_c   1.000
_cell.angle_alpha   90.00
_cell.angle_beta   90.00
_cell.angle_gamma   90.00
#
_symmetry.space_group_name_H-M   'P 1'
#
loop_
_entity.id
_entity.type
_entity.pdbx_description
1 polymer ?
#
loop_
_entity_poly.entity_id
_entity_poly.type
_entity_poly.pdbx_seq_one_letter_code
_entity_poly.pdbx_strand_id
1 'polypeptide(L)'
;MSRYKLVFFTPVGQTQRVLSALFKSVPKELGTVGQIGLYQECAFVSQGTGQFRPMAGANPSIGDIGQAELVQEEKAEVVVSGGPDTVKHVIQELRKASPHSTPNPTRDTV
;
A
#
# COMPACT_ATOMS: atom_id res chain seq x y z
N MET A 1 -19.70 4.79 -10.47
CA MET A 1 -18.64 4.24 -9.58
C MET A 1 -17.58 5.30 -9.39
N SER A 2 -17.17 5.54 -8.15
CA SER A 2 -16.06 6.46 -7.85
C SER A 2 -14.73 5.82 -8.21
N ARG A 3 -13.69 6.64 -8.44
CA ARG A 3 -12.32 6.19 -8.63
C ARG A 3 -11.43 6.81 -7.56
N TYR A 4 -10.57 5.97 -7.00
CA TYR A 4 -9.58 6.33 -6.00
C TYR A 4 -8.19 5.91 -6.48
N LYS A 5 -7.17 6.52 -5.88
CA LYS A 5 -5.78 6.25 -6.20
C LYS A 5 -5.11 5.75 -4.93
N LEU A 6 -5.03 4.44 -4.78
CA LEU A 6 -4.32 3.85 -3.65
C LEU A 6 -2.81 4.02 -3.86
N VAL A 7 -2.15 4.62 -2.89
CA VAL A 7 -0.69 4.73 -2.82
C VAL A 7 -0.23 4.00 -1.57
N PHE A 8 0.76 3.12 -1.72
CA PHE A 8 1.36 2.40 -0.60
C PHE A 8 2.86 2.21 -0.81
N PHE A 9 3.56 1.89 0.27
CA PHE A 9 5.02 1.78 0.31
C PHE A 9 5.41 0.41 0.85
N THR A 10 6.39 -0.24 0.22
CA THR A 10 6.93 -1.51 0.71
C THR A 10 8.45 -1.52 0.66
N PRO A 11 9.13 -2.39 1.44
CA PRO A 11 10.55 -2.64 1.22
C PRO A 11 10.79 -3.16 -0.20
N VAL A 12 11.95 -2.81 -0.75
CA VAL A 12 12.37 -3.26 -2.08
C VAL A 12 12.20 -4.78 -2.23
N GLY A 13 11.58 -5.20 -3.33
CA GLY A 13 11.36 -6.61 -3.66
C GLY A 13 10.07 -7.22 -3.10
N GLN A 14 9.27 -6.47 -2.33
CA GLN A 14 8.01 -6.97 -1.77
C GLN A 14 6.77 -6.44 -2.51
N THR A 15 6.90 -5.39 -3.32
CA THR A 15 5.80 -4.73 -4.02
C THR A 15 4.95 -5.68 -4.85
N GLN A 16 5.59 -6.55 -5.65
CA GLN A 16 4.88 -7.42 -6.58
C GLN A 16 3.96 -8.43 -5.86
N ARG A 17 4.38 -8.91 -4.69
CA ARG A 17 3.57 -9.80 -3.84
C ARG A 17 2.33 -9.08 -3.34
N VAL A 18 2.47 -7.83 -2.88
CA VAL A 18 1.35 -7.02 -2.39
C VAL A 18 0.39 -6.70 -3.53
N LEU A 19 0.88 -6.20 -4.67
CA LEU A 19 0.06 -5.92 -5.84
C LEU A 19 -0.75 -7.14 -6.30
N SER A 20 -0.09 -8.31 -6.35
CA SER A 20 -0.73 -9.57 -6.75
C SER A 20 -1.88 -9.97 -5.82
N ALA A 21 -1.76 -9.69 -4.51
CA ALA A 21 -2.85 -9.89 -3.55
C ALA A 21 -3.99 -8.90 -3.78
N LEU A 22 -3.66 -7.62 -4.00
CA LEU A 22 -4.66 -6.57 -4.24
C LEU A 22 -5.47 -6.79 -5.51
N PHE A 23 -4.84 -7.19 -6.62
CA PHE A 23 -5.56 -7.43 -7.89
C PHE A 23 -6.59 -8.56 -7.79
N LYS A 24 -6.41 -9.49 -6.85
CA LYS A 24 -7.28 -10.65 -6.63
C LYS A 24 -8.26 -10.46 -5.47
N SER A 25 -8.14 -9.36 -4.72
CA SER A 25 -8.90 -9.14 -3.49
C SER A 25 -10.38 -8.84 -3.72
N VAL A 26 -10.68 -7.94 -4.66
CA VAL A 26 -12.01 -7.35 -4.78
C VAL A 26 -12.92 -8.21 -5.67
N PRO A 27 -14.12 -8.61 -5.18
CA PRO A 27 -15.14 -9.20 -6.03
C PRO A 27 -15.53 -8.22 -7.15
N LYS A 28 -15.54 -8.67 -8.41
CA LYS A 28 -15.81 -7.81 -9.59
C LYS A 28 -17.12 -7.03 -9.50
N GLU A 29 -18.09 -7.56 -8.76
CA GLU A 29 -19.41 -6.93 -8.55
C GLU A 29 -19.33 -5.70 -7.64
N LEU A 30 -18.34 -5.67 -6.74
CA LEU A 30 -18.10 -4.56 -5.82
C LEU A 30 -17.18 -3.49 -6.43
N GLY A 31 -16.30 -3.88 -7.36
CA GLY A 31 -15.36 -2.96 -8.00
C GLY A 31 -14.14 -3.66 -8.59
N THR A 32 -13.11 -2.88 -8.88
CA THR A 32 -11.88 -3.35 -9.52
C THR A 32 -10.65 -2.64 -8.95
N VAL A 33 -9.51 -3.32 -8.96
CA VAL A 33 -8.20 -2.78 -8.56
C VAL A 33 -7.25 -2.99 -9.73
N GLY A 34 -6.58 -1.93 -10.15
CA GLY A 34 -5.63 -1.96 -11.27
C GLY A 34 -6.27 -2.19 -12.63
N GLN A 35 -7.58 -1.98 -12.80
CA GLN A 35 -8.22 -2.04 -14.12
C GLN A 35 -8.35 -0.65 -14.71
N ILE A 36 -7.83 -0.48 -15.93
CA ILE A 36 -7.95 0.74 -16.73
C ILE A 36 -8.36 0.35 -18.14
N GLY A 37 -9.63 0.57 -18.51
CA GLY A 37 -10.16 0.12 -19.80
C GLY A 37 -10.09 -1.41 -19.93
N LEU A 38 -9.42 -1.89 -20.99
CA LEU A 38 -9.19 -3.30 -21.28
C LEU A 38 -7.89 -3.86 -20.67
N TYR A 39 -7.21 -3.06 -19.85
CA TYR A 39 -5.98 -3.47 -19.16
C TYR A 39 -6.29 -3.80 -17.70
N GLN A 40 -5.66 -4.87 -17.20
CA GLN A 40 -5.75 -5.33 -15.82
C GLN A 40 -4.35 -5.34 -15.19
N GLU A 41 -4.30 -5.40 -13.86
CA GLU A 41 -3.04 -5.42 -13.09
C GLU A 41 -2.16 -4.17 -13.32
N CYS A 42 -2.78 -3.04 -13.68
CA CYS A 42 -2.08 -1.77 -13.90
C CYS A 42 -1.65 -1.15 -12.57
N ALA A 43 -0.35 -0.97 -12.38
CA ALA A 43 0.24 -0.20 -11.29
C ALA A 43 1.46 0.60 -11.80
N PHE A 44 1.76 1.71 -11.14
CA PHE A 44 3.02 2.41 -11.30
C PHE A 44 3.88 2.17 -10.07
N VAL A 45 5.15 1.80 -10.26
CA VAL A 45 6.09 1.50 -9.18
C VAL A 45 7.35 2.35 -9.36
N SER A 46 7.80 2.98 -8.29
CA SER A 46 9.05 3.75 -8.26
C SER A 46 9.81 3.48 -6.97
N GLN A 47 11.14 3.33 -7.06
CA GLN A 47 12.00 3.27 -5.89
C GLN A 47 12.20 4.67 -5.30
N GLY A 48 12.37 4.72 -3.98
CA GLY A 48 12.61 5.95 -3.24
C GLY A 48 13.16 5.70 -1.84
N THR A 49 13.44 6.78 -1.13
CA THR A 49 13.90 6.71 0.27
C THR A 49 12.78 7.14 1.19
N GLY A 50 12.38 6.24 2.08
CA GLY A 50 11.47 6.51 3.16
C GLY A 50 12.21 7.05 4.38
N GLN A 51 11.68 8.11 5.00
CA GLN A 51 12.15 8.62 6.28
C GLN A 51 11.09 8.44 7.38
N PHE A 52 11.50 8.01 8.57
CA PHE A 52 10.69 8.03 9.78
C PHE A 52 11.56 8.29 11.02
N ARG A 53 10.94 8.67 12.13
CA ARG A 53 11.62 8.81 13.44
C ARG A 53 10.76 8.12 14.50
N PRO A 54 11.18 6.97 15.05
CA PRO A 54 10.43 6.30 16.10
C PRO A 54 10.31 7.21 17.34
N MET A 55 9.11 7.34 17.88
CA MET A 55 8.84 8.12 19.10
C MET A 55 8.86 7.21 20.32
N ALA A 56 8.96 7.79 21.52
CA ALA A 56 8.88 7.04 22.77
C ALA A 56 7.60 6.16 22.80
N GLY A 57 7.76 4.88 23.14
CA GLY A 57 6.68 3.89 23.12
C GLY A 57 6.49 3.16 21.78
N ALA A 58 7.24 3.53 20.72
CA ALA A 58 7.29 2.73 19.50
C ALA A 58 8.07 1.42 19.71
N ASN A 59 7.74 0.40 18.93
CA ASN A 59 8.49 -0.85 18.84
C ASN A 59 9.01 -1.03 17.40
N PRO A 60 10.05 -0.27 16.99
CA PRO A 60 10.53 -0.28 15.62
C PRO A 60 11.22 -1.61 15.29
N SER A 61 10.94 -2.17 14.12
CA SER A 61 11.71 -3.28 13.58
C SER A 61 13.06 -2.83 12.99
N ILE A 62 13.21 -1.53 12.72
CA ILE A 62 14.40 -0.90 12.14
C ILE A 62 14.63 0.44 12.85
N GLY A 63 15.84 0.64 13.36
CA GLY A 63 16.29 1.91 13.93
C GLY A 63 15.99 2.11 15.42
N ASP A 64 16.41 3.27 15.92
CA ASP A 64 16.38 3.59 17.35
C ASP A 64 15.36 4.69 17.71
N ILE A 65 14.83 4.64 18.93
CA ILE A 65 13.92 5.67 19.46
C ILE A 65 14.61 7.05 19.43
N GLY A 66 13.92 8.03 18.84
CA GLY A 66 14.38 9.41 18.75
C GLY A 66 15.32 9.69 17.58
N GLN A 67 15.81 8.65 16.88
CA GLN A 67 16.70 8.81 15.74
C GLN A 67 15.94 8.80 14.41
N ALA A 68 16.39 9.62 13.46
CA ALA A 68 15.80 9.63 12.12
C ALA A 68 16.40 8.48 11.29
N GLU A 69 15.53 7.65 10.76
CA GLU A 69 15.87 6.47 9.96
C GLU A 69 15.53 6.71 8.49
N LEU A 70 16.40 6.20 7.62
CA LEU A 70 16.25 6.22 6.17
C LEU A 70 16.27 4.79 5.63
N VAL A 71 15.26 4.42 4.87
CA VAL A 71 15.09 3.07 4.30
C VAL A 71 14.79 3.13 2.82
N GLN A 72 15.33 2.18 2.06
CA GLN A 72 14.97 2.02 0.64
C GLN A 72 13.59 1.35 0.53
N GLU A 73 12.71 1.99 -0.22
CA GLU A 73 11.33 1.53 -0.42
C GLU A 73 10.91 1.64 -1.88
N GLU A 74 9.85 0.92 -2.20
CA GLU A 74 9.11 1.04 -3.44
C GLU A 74 7.75 1.67 -3.15
N LYS A 75 7.46 2.79 -3.80
CA LYS A 75 6.13 3.40 -3.86
C LYS A 75 5.35 2.75 -5.00
N ALA A 76 4.19 2.18 -4.68
CA ALA A 76 3.26 1.65 -5.66
C ALA A 76 1.99 2.48 -5.70
N GLU A 77 1.48 2.72 -6.90
CA GLU A 77 0.25 3.47 -7.13
C GLU A 77 -0.71 2.68 -8.01
N VAL A 78 -1.94 2.47 -7.55
CA VAL A 78 -2.94 1.65 -8.23
C VAL A 78 -4.30 2.34 -8.25
N VAL A 79 -5.05 2.21 -9.34
CA VAL A 79 -6.42 2.73 -9.44
C VAL A 79 -7.38 1.74 -8.79
N VAL A 80 -8.27 2.24 -7.93
CA VAL A 80 -9.38 1.46 -7.35
C VAL A 80 -10.69 2.07 -7.85
N SER A 81 -11.48 1.27 -8.55
CA SER A 81 -12.82 1.68 -9.01
C SER A 81 -13.88 0.98 -8.18
N GLY A 82 -14.76 1.74 -7.53
CA GLY A 82 -15.77 1.17 -6.65
C GLY A 82 -16.37 2.18 -5.67
N GLY A 83 -17.14 1.66 -4.71
CA GLY A 83 -17.70 2.44 -3.61
C GLY A 83 -16.79 2.44 -2.36
N PRO A 84 -17.23 3.08 -1.27
CA PRO A 84 -16.49 3.10 0.00
C PRO A 84 -16.15 1.70 0.54
N ASP A 85 -17.03 0.71 0.33
CA ASP A 85 -16.80 -0.65 0.82
C ASP A 85 -15.73 -1.39 0.01
N THR A 86 -15.62 -1.09 -1.28
CA THR A 86 -14.49 -1.54 -2.13
C THR A 86 -13.17 -1.03 -1.55
N VAL A 87 -13.10 0.27 -1.24
CA VAL A 87 -11.90 0.90 -0.68
C VAL A 87 -11.54 0.27 0.66
N LYS A 88 -12.52 0.10 1.56
CA LYS A 88 -12.29 -0.56 2.86
C LYS A 88 -11.73 -1.98 2.69
N HIS A 89 -12.29 -2.75 1.76
CA HIS A 89 -11.82 -4.10 1.47
C HIS A 89 -10.37 -4.10 0.97
N VAL A 90 -10.04 -3.21 0.03
CA VAL A 90 -8.68 -3.07 -0.50
C VAL A 90 -7.68 -2.70 0.60
N ILE A 91 -8.03 -1.78 1.51
CA ILE A 91 -7.16 -1.43 2.64
C ILE A 91 -6.96 -2.62 3.60
N GLN A 92 -8.00 -3.41 3.85
CA GLN A 92 -7.90 -4.60 4.68
C GLN A 92 -6.94 -5.63 4.07
N GLU A 93 -7.03 -5.85 2.77
CA GLU A 93 -6.14 -6.77 2.05
C GLU A 93 -4.71 -6.25 1.95
N LEU A 94 -4.53 -4.94 1.74
CA LEU A 94 -3.21 -4.29 1.83
C LEU A 94 -2.55 -4.58 3.19
N ARG A 95 -3.29 -4.43 4.29
CA ARG A 95 -2.78 -4.69 5.65
C ARG A 95 -2.40 -6.15 5.88
N LYS A 96 -3.14 -7.10 5.29
CA LYS A 96 -2.81 -8.53 5.37
C LYS A 96 -1.60 -8.90 4.52
N ALA A 97 -1.45 -8.28 3.35
CA ALA A 97 -0.36 -8.55 2.43
C ALA A 97 0.93 -7.80 2.80
N SER A 98 0.82 -6.68 3.52
CA SER A 98 1.97 -5.87 3.92
C SER A 98 2.80 -6.59 5.00
N PRO A 99 4.13 -6.70 4.83
CA PRO A 99 5.02 -7.41 5.77
C PRO A 99 5.23 -6.65 7.09
N HIS A 100 4.98 -5.34 7.13
CA HIS A 100 5.29 -4.49 8.28
C HIS A 100 4.01 -4.22 9.07
N SER A 101 3.91 -4.87 10.23
CA SER A 101 2.76 -4.83 11.15
C SER A 101 2.57 -3.49 11.88
N THR A 102 3.41 -2.48 11.65
CA THR A 102 3.23 -1.15 12.23
C THR A 102 2.50 -0.25 11.23
N PRO A 103 1.25 0.17 11.52
CA PRO A 103 0.55 1.12 10.67
C PRO A 103 1.39 2.38 10.64
N ASN A 104 1.86 2.78 9.45
CA ASN A 104 2.44 4.10 9.27
C ASN A 104 1.28 5.04 8.94
N PRO A 105 0.76 5.81 9.93
CA PRO A 105 -0.48 6.56 9.77
C PRO A 105 -0.40 7.68 8.71
N THR A 106 0.79 7.94 8.17
CA THR A 106 1.04 8.95 7.14
C THR A 106 1.33 8.39 5.74
N ARG A 107 1.31 7.06 5.52
CA ARG A 107 1.76 6.47 4.24
C ARG A 107 0.74 5.67 3.42
N ASP A 108 -0.33 5.19 4.04
CA ASP A 108 -1.41 4.51 3.33
C ASP A 108 -2.58 5.49 3.13
N THR A 109 -2.46 6.41 2.19
CA THR A 109 -3.53 7.35 1.83
C THR A 109 -4.30 6.83 0.61
N VAL A 110 -5.63 6.89 0.69
CA VAL A 110 -6.58 6.65 -0.41
C VAL A 110 -6.75 7.89 -1.27
#